data_AF-A0A435XRH4-F1
#
_entry.id   AF-A0A435XRH4-F1
#
_cell.length_a   1.000
_cell.length_b   1.000
_cell.length_c   1.000
_cell.angle_alpha   90.00
_cell.angle_beta   90.00
_cell.angle_gamma   90.00
#
_symmetry.space_group_name_H-M   'P 1'
#
loop_
_entity.id
_entity.type
_entity.pdbx_description
1 polymer ?
#
loop_
_entity_poly.entity_id
_entity_poly.type
_entity_poly.pdbx_seq_one_letter_code
_entity_poly.pdbx_strand_id
1 'polypeptide(L)'
;MHVVTLLKANMFDVEIDGKPASIAEALPDWNPHDRFGLVIDDALGGIGATHLLQIAITSFYDVKPSRRTELTVYPEIYAFHIGKGYGAHAPYDFWPARREVITSRDHREVLDAINDRGITRLAVPDRQPQEVVHRPKEVDAALDRIVSAFVYSPSGRVSDPDLVISGNDRRTEYNPNSALRPRYYRQPAGFGFDGSQAGQEVDPSYQEWLRKREHDLTSEERAFVERRREALRQDGLVTETYRRAGVREALMRLASAGLD
;
A
#
# COMPACT_ATOMS: atom_id res chain seq x y z
N MET A 1 4.30 11.75 -12.18
CA MET A 1 2.86 12.16 -12.05
C MET A 1 2.37 11.73 -10.67
N HIS A 2 1.95 12.68 -9.83
CA HIS A 2 1.61 12.41 -8.42
C HIS A 2 0.18 11.87 -8.24
N VAL A 3 -0.05 11.06 -7.20
CA VAL A 3 -1.39 10.45 -6.97
C VAL A 3 -2.47 11.49 -6.73
N VAL A 4 -2.12 12.66 -6.19
CA VAL A 4 -3.03 13.78 -5.90
C VAL A 4 -3.80 14.30 -7.12
N THR A 5 -3.23 14.25 -8.33
CA THR A 5 -3.91 14.65 -9.57
C THR A 5 -4.43 13.48 -10.37
N LEU A 6 -3.91 12.28 -10.10
CA LEU A 6 -4.19 11.08 -10.87
C LEU A 6 -5.49 10.39 -10.44
N LEU A 7 -5.71 10.21 -9.13
CA LEU A 7 -6.73 9.30 -8.60
C LEU A 7 -7.93 10.05 -8.03
N LYS A 8 -9.12 9.55 -8.34
CA LYS A 8 -10.41 10.03 -7.82
C LYS A 8 -11.26 8.87 -7.36
N ALA A 9 -12.10 9.10 -6.34
CA ALA A 9 -12.99 8.08 -5.77
C ALA A 9 -13.89 7.41 -6.84
N ASN A 10 -14.38 8.17 -7.81
CA ASN A 10 -15.26 7.64 -8.86
C ASN A 10 -14.56 6.74 -9.90
N MET A 11 -13.25 6.52 -9.78
CA MET A 11 -12.49 5.58 -10.63
C MET A 11 -12.57 4.12 -10.14
N PHE A 12 -13.26 3.89 -9.02
CA PHE A 12 -13.34 2.60 -8.36
C PHE A 12 -14.80 2.20 -8.14
N ASP A 13 -15.14 0.99 -8.55
CA ASP A 13 -16.38 0.33 -8.16
C ASP A 13 -16.07 -0.58 -6.97
N VAL A 14 -16.90 -0.52 -5.94
CA VAL A 14 -16.74 -1.29 -4.70
C VAL A 14 -17.93 -2.20 -4.55
N GLU A 15 -17.68 -3.45 -4.19
CA GLU A 15 -18.71 -4.40 -3.78
C GLU A 15 -18.39 -4.97 -2.41
N ILE A 16 -19.42 -5.09 -1.57
CA ILE A 16 -19.35 -5.73 -0.25
C ILE A 16 -20.41 -6.82 -0.21
N ASP A 17 -20.01 -8.04 0.16
CA ASP A 17 -20.91 -9.20 0.24
C ASP A 17 -21.72 -9.41 -1.07
N GLY A 18 -21.06 -9.18 -2.21
CA GLY A 18 -21.65 -9.30 -3.56
C GLY A 18 -22.66 -8.20 -3.93
N LYS A 19 -22.68 -7.08 -3.20
CA LYS A 19 -23.58 -5.95 -3.46
C LYS A 19 -22.78 -4.67 -3.74
N PRO A 20 -23.23 -3.81 -4.67
CA PRO A 20 -22.63 -2.50 -4.86
C PRO A 20 -22.58 -1.72 -3.55
N ALA A 21 -21.43 -1.13 -3.28
CA ALA A 21 -21.14 -0.36 -2.08
C ALA A 21 -20.29 0.87 -2.44
N SER A 22 -20.09 1.74 -1.46
CA SER A 22 -19.24 2.93 -1.57
C SER A 22 -17.88 2.72 -0.92
N ILE A 23 -16.91 3.57 -1.28
CA ILE A 23 -15.61 3.64 -0.57
C ILE A 23 -15.81 3.95 0.92
N ALA A 24 -16.82 4.76 1.27
CA ALA A 24 -17.13 5.07 2.67
C ALA A 24 -17.65 3.85 3.44
N GLU A 25 -18.30 2.88 2.78
CA GLU A 25 -18.69 1.62 3.41
C GLU A 25 -17.51 0.66 3.55
N ALA A 26 -16.56 0.66 2.62
CA ALA A 26 -15.32 -0.11 2.73
C ALA A 26 -14.36 0.46 3.79
N LEU A 27 -14.30 1.79 3.91
CA LEU A 27 -13.46 2.55 4.84
C LEU A 27 -14.31 3.48 5.71
N PRO A 28 -15.08 2.93 6.68
CA PRO A 28 -16.05 3.70 7.46
C PRO A 28 -15.39 4.75 8.33
N ASP A 29 -16.05 5.90 8.44
CA ASP A 29 -15.69 7.03 9.29
C ASP A 29 -14.26 7.55 9.05
N TRP A 30 -13.80 7.54 7.79
CA TRP A 30 -12.50 8.07 7.43
C TRP A 30 -12.38 9.56 7.83
N ASN A 31 -11.36 9.90 8.59
CA ASN A 31 -11.12 11.24 9.12
C ASN A 31 -9.71 11.77 8.77
N PRO A 32 -9.42 13.07 8.99
CA PRO A 32 -8.13 13.66 8.61
C PRO A 32 -6.89 13.03 9.27
N HIS A 33 -7.05 12.28 10.36
CA HIS A 33 -5.96 11.63 11.09
C HIS A 33 -5.81 10.13 10.75
N ASP A 34 -6.67 9.58 9.90
CA ASP A 34 -6.54 8.19 9.45
C ASP A 34 -5.23 7.94 8.69
N ARG A 35 -4.66 6.77 8.94
CA ARG A 35 -3.39 6.31 8.38
C ARG A 35 -3.53 4.87 7.90
N PHE A 36 -3.05 4.61 6.69
CA PHE A 36 -3.11 3.29 6.08
C PHE A 36 -1.77 2.57 6.20
N GLY A 37 -1.78 1.35 6.75
CA GLY A 37 -0.62 0.48 6.84
C GLY A 37 -0.77 -0.73 5.93
N LEU A 38 0.26 -1.01 5.13
CA LEU A 38 0.35 -2.15 4.24
C LEU A 38 1.52 -3.04 4.67
N VAL A 39 1.23 -4.22 5.19
CA VAL A 39 2.26 -5.21 5.54
C VAL A 39 2.62 -6.00 4.30
N ILE A 40 3.91 -6.18 4.01
CA ILE A 40 4.43 -6.81 2.78
C ILE A 40 5.46 -7.87 3.14
N ASP A 41 5.30 -9.06 2.58
CA ASP A 41 6.18 -10.20 2.83
C ASP A 41 6.53 -11.03 1.56
N ASP A 42 6.19 -10.50 0.38
CA ASP A 42 6.46 -11.10 -0.92
C ASP A 42 6.98 -10.01 -1.88
N ALA A 43 7.74 -10.40 -2.91
CA ALA A 43 8.28 -9.51 -3.93
C ALA A 43 7.18 -8.64 -4.55
N LEU A 44 7.30 -7.31 -4.41
CA LEU A 44 6.25 -6.34 -4.76
C LEU A 44 4.84 -6.76 -4.30
N GLY A 45 4.75 -7.44 -3.16
CA GLY A 45 3.51 -8.07 -2.72
C GLY A 45 2.38 -7.07 -2.53
N GLY A 46 2.71 -5.81 -2.21
CA GLY A 46 1.73 -4.72 -2.14
C GLY A 46 0.99 -4.45 -3.45
N ILE A 47 1.48 -4.93 -4.60
CA ILE A 47 0.78 -4.86 -5.89
C ILE A 47 -0.52 -5.67 -5.90
N GLY A 48 -0.67 -6.65 -5.01
CA GLY A 48 -1.93 -7.35 -4.81
C GLY A 48 -3.01 -6.55 -4.07
N ALA A 49 -2.67 -5.38 -3.51
CA ALA A 49 -3.56 -4.56 -2.68
C ALA A 49 -3.70 -3.11 -3.19
N THR A 50 -3.52 -2.89 -4.49
CA THR A 50 -3.33 -1.53 -5.02
C THR A 50 -4.61 -0.72 -5.01
N HIS A 51 -5.74 -1.33 -5.31
CA HIS A 51 -7.02 -0.64 -5.26
C HIS A 51 -7.42 -0.31 -3.82
N LEU A 52 -7.19 -1.19 -2.85
CA LEU A 52 -7.42 -0.89 -1.43
C LEU A 52 -6.54 0.30 -0.99
N LEU A 53 -5.25 0.29 -1.36
CA LEU A 53 -4.35 1.41 -1.11
C LEU A 53 -4.83 2.69 -1.80
N GLN A 54 -5.24 2.61 -3.06
CA GLN A 54 -5.66 3.77 -3.84
C GLN A 54 -6.98 4.36 -3.33
N ILE A 55 -7.96 3.55 -2.92
CA ILE A 55 -9.17 4.09 -2.29
C ILE A 55 -8.83 4.79 -0.96
N ALA A 56 -7.90 4.26 -0.16
CA ALA A 56 -7.41 4.94 1.05
C ALA A 56 -6.72 6.28 0.74
N ILE A 57 -5.92 6.33 -0.33
CA ILE A 57 -5.33 7.58 -0.84
C ILE A 57 -6.41 8.57 -1.26
N THR A 58 -7.46 8.12 -1.97
CA THR A 58 -8.57 9.01 -2.35
C THR A 58 -9.31 9.54 -1.11
N SER A 59 -9.62 8.68 -0.13
CA SER A 59 -10.24 9.09 1.14
C SER A 59 -9.40 10.12 1.89
N PHE A 60 -8.07 9.96 1.91
CA PHE A 60 -7.15 10.93 2.51
C PHE A 60 -7.28 12.33 1.89
N TYR A 61 -7.37 12.42 0.57
CA TYR A 61 -7.49 13.72 -0.08
C TYR A 61 -8.92 14.27 -0.01
N ASP A 62 -9.93 13.41 -0.10
CA ASP A 62 -11.33 13.82 -0.20
C ASP A 62 -11.87 14.30 1.16
N VAL A 63 -11.39 13.77 2.29
CA VAL A 63 -11.77 14.24 3.63
C VAL A 63 -11.27 15.66 3.94
N LYS A 64 -10.20 16.10 3.27
CA LYS A 64 -9.65 17.45 3.41
C LYS A 64 -9.20 17.97 2.04
N PRO A 65 -10.12 18.51 1.22
CA PRO A 65 -9.84 18.88 -0.17
C PRO A 65 -8.70 19.89 -0.35
N SER A 66 -8.41 20.73 0.66
CA SER A 66 -7.26 21.64 0.62
C SER A 66 -5.90 20.93 0.48
N ARG A 67 -5.82 19.63 0.78
CA ARG A 67 -4.65 18.78 0.49
C ARG A 67 -4.38 18.61 -1.00
N ARG A 68 -5.37 18.86 -1.87
CA ARG A 68 -5.21 18.81 -3.33
C ARG A 68 -4.82 20.15 -3.95
N THR A 69 -5.11 21.27 -3.27
CA THR A 69 -5.05 22.62 -3.87
C THR A 69 -4.07 23.58 -3.19
N GLU A 70 -3.85 23.42 -1.88
CA GLU A 70 -3.14 24.42 -1.06
C GLU A 70 -1.83 23.93 -0.47
N LEU A 71 -1.66 22.61 -0.29
CA LEU A 71 -0.48 22.02 0.35
C LEU A 71 0.03 20.81 -0.44
N THR A 72 1.35 20.67 -0.56
CA THR A 72 2.00 19.47 -1.14
C THR A 72 2.14 18.36 -0.09
N VAL A 73 0.99 17.81 0.36
CA VAL A 73 0.96 16.75 1.37
C VAL A 73 0.77 15.39 0.71
N TYR A 74 1.70 14.49 0.96
CA TYR A 74 1.56 13.08 0.59
C TYR A 74 0.63 12.33 1.55
N PRO A 75 -0.13 11.34 1.06
CA PRO A 75 -1.07 10.60 1.87
C PRO A 75 -0.36 9.88 3.03
N GLU A 76 -1.01 9.77 4.18
CA GLU A 76 -0.45 9.09 5.35
C GLU A 76 -0.54 7.56 5.19
N ILE A 77 0.28 7.05 4.27
CA ILE A 77 0.42 5.62 3.93
C ILE A 77 1.80 5.11 4.36
N TYR A 78 1.84 3.87 4.84
CA TYR A 78 3.06 3.24 5.36
C TYR A 78 3.16 1.79 4.91
N ALA A 79 4.31 1.39 4.41
CA ALA A 79 4.61 0.03 4.00
C ALA A 79 5.51 -0.64 5.06
N PHE A 80 5.19 -1.86 5.46
CA PHE A 80 5.91 -2.63 6.45
C PHE A 80 6.42 -3.93 5.82
N HIS A 81 7.67 -3.90 5.36
CA HIS A 81 8.33 -5.06 4.78
C HIS A 81 8.89 -5.96 5.89
N ILE A 82 8.55 -7.25 5.86
CA ILE A 82 8.94 -8.22 6.89
C ILE A 82 10.19 -9.02 6.46
N GLY A 83 11.24 -8.93 7.26
CA GLY A 83 12.51 -9.66 7.08
C GLY A 83 13.48 -9.02 6.10
N LYS A 84 13.01 -8.55 4.93
CA LYS A 84 13.81 -7.84 3.92
C LYS A 84 12.94 -6.83 3.18
N GLY A 85 13.54 -5.96 2.37
CA GLY A 85 12.78 -5.14 1.44
C GLY A 85 12.25 -5.96 0.26
N TYR A 86 11.06 -5.66 -0.21
CA TYR A 86 10.41 -6.31 -1.36
C TYR A 86 10.17 -5.36 -2.54
N GLY A 87 11.04 -4.36 -2.69
CA GLY A 87 10.97 -3.36 -3.75
C GLY A 87 10.13 -2.13 -3.38
N ALA A 88 10.43 -1.02 -4.06
CA ALA A 88 9.82 0.27 -3.78
C ALA A 88 8.38 0.37 -4.29
N HIS A 89 7.51 0.91 -3.45
CA HIS A 89 6.14 1.30 -3.80
C HIS A 89 6.06 2.81 -4.09
N ALA A 90 7.20 3.45 -4.37
CA ALA A 90 7.33 4.89 -4.59
C ALA A 90 6.27 5.55 -5.49
N PRO A 91 5.79 4.92 -6.59
CA PRO A 91 4.76 5.54 -7.42
C PRO A 91 3.45 5.87 -6.70
N TYR A 92 3.19 5.30 -5.51
CA TYR A 92 2.01 5.62 -4.69
C TYR A 92 2.26 6.77 -3.70
N ASP A 93 3.41 7.45 -3.78
CA ASP A 93 3.87 8.48 -2.83
C ASP A 93 4.20 7.91 -1.42
N PHE A 94 4.76 6.69 -1.35
CA PHE A 94 5.47 6.18 -0.16
C PHE A 94 6.82 6.91 0.03
N TRP A 95 6.73 8.20 0.34
CA TRP A 95 7.86 9.09 0.52
C TRP A 95 7.54 10.10 1.65
N PRO A 96 8.51 10.48 2.51
CA PRO A 96 9.94 10.11 2.52
C PRO A 96 10.23 8.67 2.92
N ALA A 97 11.47 8.21 2.71
CA ALA A 97 11.92 6.82 2.91
C ALA A 97 11.43 6.17 4.23
N ARG A 98 11.24 6.94 5.31
CA ARG A 98 10.69 6.46 6.59
C ARG A 98 9.28 5.84 6.50
N ARG A 99 8.57 6.06 5.39
CA ARG A 99 7.25 5.50 5.09
C ARG A 99 7.29 4.08 4.56
N GLU A 100 8.46 3.59 4.13
CA GLU A 100 8.69 2.17 3.90
C GLU A 100 9.65 1.64 4.97
N VAL A 101 9.12 0.79 5.85
CA VAL A 101 9.82 0.24 7.01
C VAL A 101 10.23 -1.18 6.69
N ILE A 102 11.49 -1.51 6.94
CA ILE A 102 11.96 -2.89 6.88
C ILE A 102 12.17 -3.34 8.31
N THR A 103 11.47 -4.40 8.68
CA THR A 103 11.49 -5.01 10.02
C THR A 103 12.20 -6.35 9.95
N SER A 104 12.57 -6.93 11.10
CA SER A 104 12.97 -8.34 11.11
C SER A 104 11.75 -9.26 10.90
N ARG A 105 11.94 -10.58 11.01
CA ARG A 105 10.83 -11.55 11.02
C ARG A 105 10.15 -11.66 12.39
N ASP A 106 10.61 -10.91 13.40
CA ASP A 106 9.95 -10.90 14.71
C ASP A 106 8.63 -10.12 14.62
N HIS A 107 7.51 -10.84 14.69
CA HIS A 107 6.15 -10.28 14.66
C HIS A 107 5.92 -9.17 15.69
N ARG A 108 6.72 -9.14 16.76
CA ARG A 108 6.65 -8.09 17.78
C ARG A 108 7.23 -6.79 17.25
N GLU A 109 8.36 -6.82 16.54
CA GLU A 109 8.94 -5.63 15.89
C GLU A 109 8.03 -5.07 14.79
N VAL A 110 7.33 -5.95 14.07
CA VAL A 110 6.32 -5.53 13.09
C VAL A 110 5.20 -4.76 13.78
N LEU A 111 4.68 -5.28 14.90
CA LEU A 111 3.62 -4.61 15.65
C LEU A 111 4.09 -3.28 16.26
N ASP A 112 5.30 -3.23 16.82
CA ASP A 112 5.89 -1.97 17.32
C ASP A 112 5.91 -0.92 16.21
N ALA A 113 6.39 -1.28 15.00
CA ALA A 113 6.47 -0.36 13.87
C ALA A 113 5.09 0.17 13.43
N ILE A 114 4.06 -0.69 13.45
CA ILE A 114 2.66 -0.35 13.16
C ILE A 114 2.15 0.64 14.23
N ASN A 115 2.38 0.36 15.51
CA ASN A 115 1.93 1.20 16.61
C ASN A 115 2.64 2.56 16.63
N ASP A 116 3.96 2.59 16.41
CA ASP A 116 4.77 3.82 16.33
C ASP A 116 4.30 4.78 15.22
N ARG A 117 3.75 4.23 14.14
CA ARG A 117 3.20 5.03 13.03
C ARG A 117 1.73 5.36 13.19
N GLY A 118 1.09 4.89 14.25
CA GLY A 118 -0.29 5.19 14.57
C GLY A 118 -1.26 4.73 13.48
N ILE A 119 -1.03 3.55 12.91
CA ILE A 119 -1.89 3.01 11.85
C ILE A 119 -3.33 2.84 12.37
N THR A 120 -4.30 3.27 11.56
CA THR A 120 -5.73 3.15 11.87
C THR A 120 -6.45 2.19 10.92
N ARG A 121 -5.90 1.96 9.72
CA ARG A 121 -6.41 1.02 8.71
C ARG A 121 -5.29 0.09 8.29
N LEU A 122 -5.43 -1.22 8.50
CA LEU A 122 -4.34 -2.17 8.32
C LEU A 122 -4.66 -3.23 7.26
N ALA A 123 -3.83 -3.36 6.23
CA ALA A 123 -3.87 -4.46 5.29
C ALA A 123 -2.71 -5.44 5.56
N VAL A 124 -3.03 -6.73 5.72
CA VAL A 124 -2.05 -7.80 5.96
C VAL A 124 -2.14 -8.89 4.88
N PRO A 125 -1.02 -9.56 4.52
CA PRO A 125 -1.04 -10.67 3.59
C PRO A 125 -1.88 -11.85 4.11
N ASP A 126 -2.49 -12.60 3.20
CA ASP A 126 -3.26 -13.81 3.49
C ASP A 126 -2.33 -14.96 3.86
N ARG A 127 -1.92 -14.96 5.12
CA ARG A 127 -1.10 -16.00 5.76
C ARG A 127 -1.89 -16.69 6.84
N GLN A 128 -1.62 -17.95 7.08
CA GLN A 128 -2.30 -18.68 8.14
C GLN A 128 -2.18 -17.93 9.47
N PRO A 129 -3.28 -17.62 10.18
CA PRO A 129 -3.19 -16.95 11.47
C PRO A 129 -2.51 -17.87 12.48
N GLN A 130 -1.57 -17.33 13.26
CA GLN A 130 -0.87 -18.05 14.32
C GLN A 130 -1.11 -17.39 15.68
N GLU A 131 -1.31 -18.21 16.71
CA GLU A 131 -1.34 -17.72 18.08
C GLU A 131 0.08 -17.33 18.51
N VAL A 132 0.26 -16.06 18.85
CA VAL A 132 1.54 -15.50 19.25
C VAL A 132 1.39 -14.53 20.41
N VAL A 133 2.47 -14.39 21.18
CA VAL A 133 2.54 -13.48 22.33
C VAL A 133 3.32 -12.24 21.95
N HIS A 134 2.63 -11.12 21.80
CA HIS A 134 3.26 -9.81 21.59
C HIS A 134 3.77 -9.20 22.90
N ARG A 135 4.56 -8.12 22.78
CA ARG A 135 5.01 -7.34 23.94
C ARG A 135 3.79 -6.82 24.73
N PRO A 136 3.90 -6.69 26.07
CA PRO A 136 2.80 -6.18 26.88
C PRO A 136 2.27 -4.85 26.33
N LYS A 137 0.94 -4.68 26.34
CA LYS A 137 0.22 -3.46 25.90
C LYS A 137 0.23 -3.15 24.40
N GLU A 138 1.08 -3.78 23.60
CA GLU A 138 1.10 -3.53 22.14
C GLU A 138 -0.19 -3.98 21.43
N VAL A 139 -0.77 -5.11 21.86
CA VAL A 139 -2.05 -5.60 21.30
C VAL A 139 -3.20 -4.68 21.68
N ASP A 140 -3.29 -4.25 22.94
CA ASP A 140 -4.35 -3.34 23.39
C ASP A 140 -4.25 -1.99 22.68
N ALA A 141 -3.04 -1.46 22.47
CA ALA A 141 -2.82 -0.24 21.71
C ALA A 141 -3.25 -0.35 20.24
N ALA A 142 -3.01 -1.51 19.63
CA ALA A 142 -3.47 -1.76 18.26
C ALA A 142 -5.00 -1.94 18.18
N LEU A 143 -5.61 -2.62 19.14
CA LEU A 143 -7.06 -2.81 19.22
C LEU A 143 -7.81 -1.50 19.49
N ASP A 144 -7.22 -0.59 20.26
CA ASP A 144 -7.78 0.74 20.54
C ASP A 144 -7.74 1.65 19.29
N ARG A 145 -6.65 1.56 18.51
CA ARG A 145 -6.38 2.50 17.42
C ARG A 145 -6.85 2.03 16.05
N ILE A 146 -6.68 0.75 15.72
CA ILE A 146 -6.99 0.23 14.39
C ILE A 146 -8.50 0.05 14.29
N VAL A 147 -9.11 0.81 13.39
CA VAL A 147 -10.56 0.85 13.17
C VAL A 147 -11.01 -0.23 12.19
N SER A 148 -10.20 -0.52 11.16
CA SER A 148 -10.48 -1.61 10.23
C SER A 148 -9.21 -2.33 9.79
N ALA A 149 -9.36 -3.63 9.55
CA ALA A 149 -8.29 -4.47 9.03
C ALA A 149 -8.77 -5.30 7.84
N PHE A 150 -7.85 -5.58 6.92
CA PHE A 150 -8.10 -6.29 5.68
C PHE A 150 -7.04 -7.35 5.47
N VAL A 151 -7.45 -8.47 4.90
CA VAL A 151 -6.58 -9.52 4.38
C VAL A 151 -6.56 -9.40 2.87
N TYR A 152 -5.35 -9.39 2.31
CA TYR A 152 -5.11 -9.31 0.87
C TYR A 152 -4.13 -10.40 0.44
N SER A 153 -4.12 -10.75 -0.83
CA SER A 153 -3.13 -11.67 -1.39
C SER A 153 -2.18 -10.91 -2.33
N PRO A 154 -0.86 -11.21 -2.34
CA PRO A 154 0.06 -10.69 -3.36
C PRO A 154 -0.38 -10.99 -4.80
N SER A 155 -1.25 -11.98 -5.03
CA SER A 155 -1.84 -12.26 -6.34
C SER A 155 -2.99 -11.33 -6.71
N GLY A 156 -3.51 -10.52 -5.78
CA GLY A 156 -4.75 -9.75 -5.91
C GLY A 156 -6.03 -10.58 -5.78
N ARG A 157 -5.91 -11.87 -5.42
CA ARG A 157 -7.04 -12.79 -5.20
C ARG A 157 -6.93 -13.48 -3.84
N VAL A 158 -7.90 -13.25 -2.96
CA VAL A 158 -8.06 -13.99 -1.70
C VAL A 158 -9.12 -15.06 -1.88
N SER A 159 -9.10 -16.07 -1.00
CA SER A 159 -10.18 -17.05 -0.92
C SER A 159 -11.36 -16.45 -0.15
N ASP A 160 -12.59 -16.80 -0.53
CA ASP A 160 -13.84 -16.34 0.10
C ASP A 160 -13.90 -14.82 0.37
N PRO A 161 -13.75 -13.97 -0.68
CA PRO A 161 -13.73 -12.53 -0.50
C PRO A 161 -15.10 -11.98 -0.12
N ASP A 162 -15.09 -10.95 0.73
CA ASP A 162 -16.29 -10.20 1.10
C ASP A 162 -16.21 -8.72 0.69
N LEU A 163 -15.06 -8.30 0.14
CA LEU A 163 -14.82 -6.98 -0.42
C LEU A 163 -14.15 -7.13 -1.79
N VAL A 164 -14.73 -6.52 -2.81
CA VAL A 164 -14.19 -6.48 -4.17
C VAL A 164 -14.01 -5.03 -4.57
N ILE A 165 -12.86 -4.69 -5.17
CA ILE A 165 -12.60 -3.35 -5.69
C ILE A 165 -12.13 -3.46 -7.13
N SER A 166 -12.91 -2.89 -8.03
CA SER A 166 -12.65 -2.86 -9.47
C SER A 166 -12.26 -1.45 -9.88
N GLY A 167 -11.22 -1.34 -10.72
CA GLY A 167 -10.91 -0.08 -11.37
C GLY A 167 -11.78 0.07 -12.61
N ASN A 168 -12.45 1.22 -12.76
CA ASN A 168 -13.28 1.54 -13.93
C ASN A 168 -12.62 2.57 -14.87
N ASP A 169 -11.41 3.02 -14.53
CA ASP A 169 -10.60 3.95 -15.30
C ASP A 169 -9.17 3.43 -15.45
N ARG A 170 -8.61 3.44 -16.67
CA ARG A 170 -7.25 2.93 -16.95
C ARG A 170 -6.16 3.65 -16.15
N ARG A 171 -6.44 4.84 -15.61
CA ARG A 171 -5.52 5.58 -14.75
C ARG A 171 -5.22 4.88 -13.43
N THR A 172 -6.10 4.02 -12.92
CA THR A 172 -5.84 3.25 -11.70
C THR A 172 -4.62 2.33 -11.87
N GLU A 173 -4.34 1.90 -13.10
CA GLU A 173 -3.21 1.04 -13.45
C GLU A 173 -1.88 1.78 -13.66
N TYR A 174 -1.84 3.11 -13.58
CA TYR A 174 -0.60 3.86 -13.78
C TYR A 174 0.44 3.59 -12.67
N ASN A 175 0.06 3.64 -11.39
CA ASN A 175 0.98 3.41 -10.27
C ASN A 175 1.46 1.94 -10.21
N PRO A 176 0.59 0.92 -10.37
CA PRO A 176 1.03 -0.48 -10.46
C PRO A 176 2.06 -0.70 -11.57
N ASN A 177 1.80 -0.20 -12.78
CA ASN A 177 2.72 -0.35 -13.90
C ASN A 177 4.06 0.38 -13.66
N SER A 178 4.01 1.55 -13.02
CA SER A 178 5.21 2.30 -12.66
C SER A 178 6.06 1.56 -11.60
N ALA A 179 5.42 0.84 -10.68
CA ALA A 179 6.13 0.04 -9.66
C ALA A 179 6.74 -1.23 -10.26
N LEU A 180 6.02 -1.88 -11.17
CA LEU A 180 6.51 -3.04 -11.92
C LEU A 180 7.67 -2.70 -12.87
N ARG A 181 7.66 -1.50 -13.44
CA ARG A 181 8.63 -1.06 -14.45
C ARG A 181 9.15 0.33 -14.09
N PRO A 182 9.97 0.44 -13.02
CA PRO A 182 10.45 1.73 -12.55
C PRO A 182 11.25 2.41 -13.66
N ARG A 183 10.89 3.65 -13.95
CA ARG A 183 11.64 4.49 -14.88
C ARG A 183 12.61 5.34 -14.08
N TYR A 184 13.89 5.00 -14.17
CA TYR A 184 14.96 5.83 -13.64
C TYR A 184 15.17 7.02 -14.57
N TYR A 185 14.93 8.23 -14.07
CA TYR A 185 15.42 9.42 -14.75
C TYR A 185 16.96 9.37 -14.73
N ARG A 186 17.58 8.99 -15.85
CA ARG A 186 18.97 9.36 -16.08
C ARG A 186 18.99 10.87 -16.24
N GLN A 187 19.45 11.61 -15.24
CA GLN A 187 19.78 13.02 -15.44
C GLN A 187 20.71 13.13 -16.66
N PRO A 188 20.38 13.95 -17.67
CA PRO A 188 21.44 14.55 -18.46
C PRO A 188 22.19 15.50 -17.51
N ALA A 189 23.52 15.38 -17.46
CA ALA A 189 24.33 16.36 -16.75
C ALA A 189 24.01 17.77 -17.30
N GLY A 190 23.49 18.67 -16.46
CA GLY A 190 23.55 20.12 -16.73
C GLY A 190 22.26 20.92 -16.89
N PHE A 191 21.05 20.40 -16.60
CA PHE A 191 19.85 21.26 -16.57
C PHE A 191 19.47 21.63 -15.13
N GLY A 192 19.74 22.89 -14.77
CA GLY A 192 19.28 23.49 -13.52
C GLY A 192 17.76 23.62 -13.53
N PHE A 193 17.09 22.92 -12.61
CA PHE A 193 15.67 23.12 -12.34
C PHE A 193 15.51 24.23 -11.29
N ASP A 194 14.61 25.17 -11.56
CA ASP A 194 14.08 26.08 -10.54
C ASP A 194 13.39 25.23 -9.46
N GLY A 195 13.91 25.29 -8.24
CA GLY A 195 13.56 24.40 -7.12
C GLY A 195 12.12 24.52 -6.61
N SER A 196 11.31 25.39 -7.20
CA SER A 196 9.90 25.62 -6.82
C SER A 196 8.89 24.68 -7.48
N GLN A 197 9.27 23.94 -8.54
CA GLN A 197 8.38 22.99 -9.27
C GLN A 197 8.96 21.58 -9.41
N ALA A 198 10.12 21.32 -8.81
CA ALA A 198 10.81 20.07 -8.96
C ALA A 198 10.19 19.02 -8.02
N GLY A 199 9.39 18.10 -8.56
CA GLY A 199 8.79 17.01 -7.79
C GLY A 199 9.86 16.09 -7.16
N GLN A 200 9.48 15.23 -6.21
CA GLN A 200 10.39 14.31 -5.51
C GLN A 200 11.33 13.51 -6.44
N GLU A 201 10.90 13.31 -7.69
CA GLU A 201 11.65 12.62 -8.74
C GLU A 201 13.03 13.27 -9.04
N VAL A 202 13.27 14.53 -8.69
CA VAL A 202 14.61 15.16 -8.82
C VAL A 202 15.41 15.22 -7.51
N ASP A 203 14.80 14.84 -6.39
CA ASP A 203 15.46 14.84 -5.08
C ASP A 203 16.53 13.73 -5.06
N PRO A 204 17.82 14.06 -4.81
CA PRO A 204 18.89 13.06 -4.74
C PRO A 204 18.62 11.95 -3.71
N SER A 205 17.95 12.29 -2.59
CA SER A 205 17.60 11.32 -1.55
C SER A 205 16.53 10.34 -2.02
N TYR A 206 15.59 10.79 -2.86
CA TYR A 206 14.57 9.95 -3.48
C TYR A 206 15.20 8.99 -4.49
N GLN A 207 16.09 9.50 -5.36
CA GLN A 207 16.78 8.68 -6.35
C GLN A 207 17.71 7.64 -5.71
N GLU A 208 18.46 8.02 -4.67
CA GLU A 208 19.33 7.08 -3.96
C GLU A 208 18.52 6.01 -3.23
N TRP A 209 17.39 6.39 -2.63
CA TRP A 209 16.49 5.43 -2.00
C TRP A 209 15.89 4.46 -3.03
N LEU A 210 15.40 4.94 -4.17
CA LEU A 210 14.90 4.09 -5.26
C LEU A 210 15.97 3.11 -5.76
N ARG A 211 17.20 3.59 -5.98
CA ARG A 211 18.33 2.75 -6.41
C ARG A 211 18.65 1.66 -5.38
N LYS A 212 18.57 1.97 -4.08
CA LYS A 212 18.73 0.98 -3.00
C LYS A 212 17.61 -0.04 -2.96
N ARG A 213 16.39 0.31 -3.39
CA ARG A 213 15.24 -0.60 -3.44
C ARG A 213 15.20 -1.43 -4.73
N GLU A 214 15.82 -0.98 -5.81
CA GLU A 214 15.92 -1.77 -7.06
C GLU A 214 16.60 -3.12 -6.83
N HIS A 215 17.61 -3.14 -5.96
CA HIS A 215 18.36 -4.35 -5.61
C HIS A 215 17.61 -5.30 -4.66
N ASP A 216 16.41 -4.93 -4.18
CA ASP A 216 15.59 -5.85 -3.37
C ASP A 216 15.05 -7.03 -4.17
N LEU A 217 14.97 -6.90 -5.50
CA LEU A 217 14.29 -7.85 -6.38
C LEU A 217 15.21 -8.31 -7.50
N THR A 218 15.13 -9.60 -7.77
CA THR A 218 15.66 -10.20 -8.99
C THR A 218 14.76 -9.90 -10.18
N SER A 219 15.32 -9.98 -11.40
CA SER A 219 14.54 -9.87 -12.63
C SER A 219 13.48 -10.96 -12.76
N GLU A 220 13.74 -12.15 -12.19
CA GLU A 220 12.78 -13.27 -12.20
C GLU A 220 11.59 -13.00 -11.28
N GLU A 221 11.82 -12.54 -10.05
CA GLU A 221 10.77 -12.10 -9.14
C GLU A 221 9.91 -11.01 -9.79
N ARG A 222 10.54 -9.99 -10.40
CA ARG A 222 9.81 -8.90 -11.09
C ARG A 222 8.96 -9.43 -12.25
N ALA A 223 9.51 -10.28 -13.11
CA ALA A 223 8.77 -10.88 -14.22
C ALA A 223 7.61 -11.78 -13.73
N PHE A 224 7.77 -12.43 -12.58
CA PHE A 224 6.73 -13.24 -11.98
C PHE A 224 5.57 -12.39 -11.43
N VAL A 225 5.86 -11.30 -10.72
CA VAL A 225 4.82 -10.37 -10.26
C VAL A 225 4.10 -9.72 -11.44
N GLU A 226 4.83 -9.38 -12.49
CA GLU A 226 4.24 -8.86 -13.73
C GLU A 226 3.25 -9.83 -14.36
N ARG A 227 3.59 -11.13 -14.46
CA ARG A 227 2.66 -12.17 -14.93
C ARG A 227 1.43 -12.31 -14.02
N ARG A 228 1.61 -12.26 -12.70
CA ARG A 228 0.49 -12.30 -11.74
C ARG A 228 -0.45 -11.12 -11.96
N ARG A 229 0.08 -9.90 -12.12
CA ARG A 229 -0.73 -8.70 -12.37
C ARG A 229 -1.45 -8.78 -13.72
N GLU A 230 -0.77 -9.26 -14.76
CA GLU A 230 -1.36 -9.42 -16.09
C GLU A 230 -2.54 -10.41 -16.07
N ALA A 231 -2.43 -11.50 -15.29
CA ALA A 231 -3.51 -12.47 -15.14
C ALA A 231 -4.80 -11.89 -14.50
N LEU A 232 -4.70 -10.74 -13.82
CA LEU A 232 -5.88 -10.04 -13.29
C LEU A 232 -6.56 -9.13 -14.30
N ARG A 233 -5.90 -8.81 -15.41
CA ARG A 233 -6.38 -7.79 -16.35
C ARG A 233 -7.54 -8.30 -17.18
N GLN A 234 -8.57 -7.47 -17.29
CA GLN A 234 -9.67 -7.61 -18.22
C GLN A 234 -9.88 -6.25 -18.88
N ASP A 235 -9.73 -6.18 -20.21
CA ASP A 235 -9.81 -4.94 -21.01
C ASP A 235 -8.90 -3.78 -20.54
N GLY A 236 -7.76 -4.14 -19.93
CA GLY A 236 -6.78 -3.20 -19.39
C GLY A 236 -7.11 -2.67 -17.99
N LEU A 237 -8.23 -3.11 -17.41
CA LEU A 237 -8.65 -2.83 -16.03
C LEU A 237 -8.36 -4.04 -15.15
N VAL A 238 -8.33 -3.82 -13.85
CA VAL A 238 -8.10 -4.88 -12.85
C VAL A 238 -9.28 -4.90 -11.89
N THR A 239 -9.60 -6.08 -11.39
CA THR A 239 -10.41 -6.25 -10.18
C THR A 239 -9.50 -6.90 -9.15
N GLU A 240 -9.58 -6.49 -7.90
CA GLU A 240 -8.89 -7.10 -6.76
C GLU A 240 -9.92 -7.50 -5.71
N THR A 241 -9.62 -8.58 -4.97
CA THR A 241 -10.53 -9.11 -3.96
C THR A 241 -9.83 -9.16 -2.61
N TYR A 242 -10.59 -8.89 -1.57
CA TYR A 242 -10.12 -8.74 -0.21
C TYR A 242 -11.08 -9.42 0.75
N ARG A 243 -10.60 -9.66 1.96
CA ARG A 243 -11.46 -10.04 3.08
C ARG A 243 -11.32 -9.05 4.21
N ARG A 244 -12.42 -8.52 4.70
CA ARG A 244 -12.44 -7.74 5.94
C ARG A 244 -12.14 -8.67 7.12
N ALA A 245 -11.29 -8.22 8.02
CA ALA A 245 -10.85 -9.03 9.16
C ALA A 245 -10.97 -8.23 10.46
N GLY A 246 -11.17 -8.94 11.56
CA GLY A 246 -11.01 -8.36 12.88
C GLY A 246 -9.53 -8.01 13.12
N VAL A 247 -9.26 -6.94 13.86
CA VAL A 247 -7.88 -6.50 14.16
C VAL A 247 -7.06 -7.62 14.81
N ARG A 248 -7.65 -8.34 15.77
CA ARG A 248 -6.98 -9.48 16.43
C ARG A 248 -6.56 -10.56 15.43
N GLU A 249 -7.44 -10.86 14.47
CA GLU A 249 -7.14 -11.83 13.41
C GLU A 249 -5.98 -11.33 12.52
N ALA A 250 -5.99 -10.06 12.13
CA ALA A 250 -4.90 -9.46 11.34
C ALA A 250 -3.55 -9.52 12.08
N LEU A 251 -3.53 -9.28 13.39
CA LEU A 251 -2.32 -9.36 14.21
C LEU A 251 -1.74 -10.79 14.26
N MET A 252 -2.59 -11.82 14.33
CA MET A 252 -2.15 -13.22 14.29
C MET A 252 -1.46 -13.59 12.97
N ARG A 253 -1.74 -12.89 11.88
CA ARG A 253 -1.13 -13.14 10.56
C ARG A 253 0.27 -12.53 10.43
N LEU A 254 0.65 -11.57 11.30
CA LEU A 254 1.98 -10.97 11.29
C LEU A 254 3.08 -11.98 11.57
N ALA A 255 2.79 -13.03 12.36
CA ALA A 255 3.75 -14.06 12.72
C ALA A 255 4.05 -15.05 11.59
N SER A 256 3.12 -15.21 10.65
CA SER A 256 3.29 -16.07 9.49
C SER A 256 3.72 -15.32 8.25
N ALA A 257 3.81 -14.00 8.33
CA ALA A 257 4.28 -13.19 7.23
C ALA A 257 5.80 -13.37 7.06
N GLY A 258 6.20 -13.76 5.85
CA GLY A 258 7.60 -14.06 5.50
C GLY A 258 8.07 -15.46 5.91
N LEU A 259 7.14 -16.36 6.26
CA LEU A 259 7.36 -17.81 6.32
C LEU A 259 6.90 -18.44 5.00
N ASP A 260 7.69 -19.37 4.47
CA ASP A 260 7.39 -20.11 3.23
C ASP A 260 6.22 -21.10 3.39
#